data_AF-A0A2T2SI03-F1
#
_entry.id   AF-A0A2T2SI03-F1
#
_cell.length_a   1.000
_cell.length_b   1.000
_cell.length_c   1.000
_cell.angle_alpha   90.00
_cell.angle_beta   90.00
_cell.angle_gamma   90.00
#
_symmetry.space_group_name_H-M   'P 1'
#
loop_
_entity.id
_entity.type
_entity.pdbx_description
1 polymer ?
#
loop_
_entity_poly.entity_id
_entity_poly.type
_entity_poly.pdbx_seq_one_letter_code
_entity_poly.pdbx_strand_id
1 'polypeptide(L)' 'AVVGAGSVVTQDVSPRIVVAGNPATVVRTLE' A
#
# COMPACT_ATOMS: atom_id res chain seq x y z
N ALA A 1 3.59 4.68 -6.37
CA ALA A 1 3.08 3.75 -5.33
C ALA A 1 2.15 2.76 -6.01
N VAL A 2 2.01 1.56 -5.46
CA VAL A 2 1.05 0.55 -5.97
C VAL A 2 0.11 0.17 -4.82
N VAL A 3 -1.19 0.10 -5.09
CA VAL A 3 -2.21 -0.27 -4.11
C VAL A 3 -2.90 -1.55 -4.58
N GLY A 4 -2.95 -2.58 -3.75
CA GLY A 4 -3.65 -3.82 -4.04
C GLY A 4 -5.16 -3.59 -4.17
N ALA A 5 -5.82 -4.30 -5.10
CA ALA A 5 -7.27 -4.23 -5.25
C ALA A 5 -7.98 -4.61 -3.94
N GLY A 6 -9.03 -3.86 -3.59
CA GLY A 6 -9.81 -4.08 -2.36
C GLY A 6 -9.15 -3.59 -1.07
N SER A 7 -8.02 -2.87 -1.14
CA SER A 7 -7.37 -2.32 0.04
C SER A 7 -8.14 -1.13 0.62
N VAL A 8 -8.15 -1.01 1.94
CA VAL A 8 -8.69 0.17 2.64
C VAL A 8 -7.53 1.00 3.14
N VAL A 9 -7.26 2.10 2.44
CA VAL A 9 -6.17 3.04 2.75
C VAL A 9 -6.64 4.04 3.79
N THR A 10 -6.10 3.95 5.01
CA THR A 10 -6.47 4.79 6.15
C THR A 10 -5.42 5.86 6.49
N GLN A 11 -4.29 5.86 5.78
CA GLN A 11 -3.15 6.76 5.99
C GLN A 11 -2.40 6.96 4.67
N ASP A 12 -1.56 7.99 4.61
CA ASP A 12 -0.79 8.32 3.41
C ASP A 12 0.11 7.16 2.96
N VAL A 13 0.27 7.03 1.64
CA VAL A 13 1.09 5.98 1.01
C VAL A 13 2.34 6.61 0.41
N SER A 14 3.51 6.31 0.97
CA SER A 14 4.79 6.82 0.49
C SER A 14 5.06 6.43 -0.98
N PRO A 15 5.86 7.20 -1.72
CA PRO A 15 6.33 6.79 -3.04
C PRO A 15 7.11 5.47 -2.98
N ARG A 16 7.14 4.74 -4.09
CA ARG A 16 7.93 3.50 -4.28
C ARG A 16 7.67 2.36 -3.27
N ILE A 17 6.46 2.27 -2.74
CA ILE A 17 6.02 1.09 -1.98
C ILE A 17 4.77 0.47 -2.60
N VAL A 18 4.54 -0.78 -2.25
CA VAL A 18 3.30 -1.52 -2.50
C VAL A 18 2.59 -1.71 -1.16
N VAL A 19 1.32 -1.34 -1.09
CA VAL A 19 0.46 -1.58 0.09
C VAL A 19 -0.72 -2.47 -0.28
N ALA A 20 -1.18 -3.30 0.67
CA ALA A 20 -2.40 -4.08 0.51
C ALA A 20 -3.08 -4.39 1.86
N GLY A 21 -4.38 -4.69 1.82
CA GLY A 21 -5.14 -5.17 2.98
C GLY A 21 -6.16 -4.17 3.52
N ASN A 22 -6.87 -4.60 4.56
CA ASN A 22 -7.85 -3.79 5.29
C ASN A 22 -7.62 -3.98 6.81
N PRO A 23 -6.93 -3.04 7.49
CA PRO A 23 -6.32 -1.82 6.93
C PRO A 23 -5.10 -2.11 6.05
N ALA A 24 -4.80 -1.21 5.09
CA ALA A 24 -3.69 -1.39 4.15
C ALA A 24 -2.32 -1.23 4.84
N THR A 25 -1.43 -2.21 4.66
CA THR A 25 -0.05 -2.19 5.19
C THR A 25 0.97 -2.42 4.07
N VAL A 26 2.24 -2.07 4.34
CA VAL A 26 3.33 -2.23 3.37
C VAL A 26 3.59 -3.72 3.13
N VAL A 27 3.53 -4.16 1.88
CA VAL A 27 3.82 -5.55 1.49
C VAL A 27 5.17 -5.70 0.78
N ARG A 28 5.66 -4.66 0.11
CA ARG A 28 7.04 -4.59 -0.43
C ARG A 28 7.45 -3.17 -0.81
N THR A 29 8.75 -2.94 -0.95
CA THR A 29 9.34 -1.76 -1.59
C THR A 29 9.57 -2.01 -3.09
N LEU A 30 9.57 -0.92 -3.85
CA LEU A 30 9.91 -0.88 -5.28
C LEU A 30 11.26 -0.17 -5.39
N GLU A 31 12.27 -0.88 -5.89
CA GLU A 31 13.54 -0.28 -6.32
C GLU A 31 13.39 0.30 -7.72
#